data_AF-A0A2V1NK05-F1
#
_entry.id   AF-A0A2V1NK05-F1
#
_cell.length_a   1.000
_cell.length_b   1.000
_cell.length_c   1.000
_cell.angle_alpha   90.00
_cell.angle_beta   90.00
_cell.angle_gamma   90.00
#
_symmetry.space_group_name_H-M   'P 1'
#
loop_
_entity.id
_entity.type
_entity.pdbx_description
1 polymer ?
#
loop_
_entity_poly.entity_id
_entity_poly.type
_entity_poly.pdbx_seq_one_letter_code
_entity_poly.pdbx_strand_id
1 'polypeptide(L)'
;MPGRESEKPYFGWLTTELPVYFPGTVDLKTHIHTRPIGERPLVELEPTDHPLAVEQCTGIATDRVREIAEAVRHFTGGAARDGDSV
;
A
#
# COMPACT_ATOMS: atom_id res chain seq x y z
N MET A 1 -20.85 -7.08 18.37
CA MET A 1 -20.97 -7.34 16.91
C MET A 1 -19.86 -8.32 16.54
N PRO A 2 -20.15 -9.38 15.77
CA PRO A 2 -19.08 -10.23 15.23
C PRO A 2 -18.18 -9.42 14.28
N GLY A 3 -16.91 -9.81 14.17
CA GLY A 3 -15.97 -9.21 13.22
C GLY A 3 -16.21 -9.66 11.78
N ARG A 4 -15.40 -9.15 10.83
CA ARG A 4 -15.53 -9.44 9.39
C ARG A 4 -14.46 -10.39 8.85
N GLU A 5 -13.60 -10.92 9.71
CA GLU A 5 -12.41 -11.70 9.36
C GLU A 5 -12.70 -12.96 8.52
N SER A 6 -13.93 -13.47 8.51
CA SER A 6 -14.35 -14.61 7.66
C SER A 6 -14.84 -14.20 6.27
N GLU A 7 -15.01 -12.91 6.00
CA GLU A 7 -15.43 -12.41 4.69
C GLU A 7 -14.29 -12.54 3.67
N LYS A 8 -14.66 -12.61 2.37
CA LYS A 8 -13.66 -12.57 1.30
C LYS A 8 -12.93 -11.22 1.32
N PRO A 9 -11.66 -11.17 0.85
CA PRO A 9 -10.93 -9.92 0.74
C PRO A 9 -11.68 -8.92 -0.15
N TYR A 10 -11.65 -7.65 0.23
CA TYR A 10 -12.28 -6.59 -0.55
C TYR A 10 -11.27 -5.99 -1.53
N PHE A 11 -11.70 -5.78 -2.77
CA PHE A 11 -10.90 -5.02 -3.74
C PHE A 11 -10.76 -3.56 -3.30
N GLY A 12 -9.60 -2.97 -3.55
CA GLY A 12 -9.34 -1.55 -3.35
C GLY A 12 -8.16 -1.03 -4.16
N TRP A 13 -8.01 0.29 -4.21
CA TRP A 13 -6.87 0.97 -4.82
C TRP A 13 -5.99 1.59 -3.73
N LEU A 14 -4.67 1.42 -3.84
CA LEU A 14 -3.72 2.10 -2.97
C LEU A 14 -3.71 3.60 -3.32
N THR A 15 -3.95 4.45 -2.33
CA THR A 15 -3.98 5.93 -2.51
C THR A 15 -2.85 6.64 -1.76
N THR A 16 -1.91 5.86 -1.22
CA THR A 16 -0.73 6.37 -0.53
C THR A 16 0.45 6.38 -1.49
N GLU A 17 1.05 7.56 -1.67
CA GLU A 17 2.31 7.69 -2.41
C GLU A 17 3.50 7.41 -1.50
N LEU A 18 4.39 6.52 -1.93
CA LEU A 18 5.62 6.17 -1.25
C LEU A 18 6.82 6.59 -2.14
N PRO A 19 7.50 7.70 -1.81
CA PRO A 19 8.41 8.40 -2.75
C PRO A 19 9.68 7.61 -3.13
N VAL A 20 9.94 6.47 -2.49
CA VAL A 20 11.08 5.58 -2.73
C VAL A 20 10.85 4.56 -3.85
N TYR A 21 9.63 4.50 -4.38
CA TYR A 21 9.26 3.58 -5.44
C TYR A 21 9.05 4.32 -6.76
N PHE A 22 9.51 3.69 -7.83
CA PHE A 22 9.20 4.09 -9.19
C PHE A 22 8.83 2.82 -10.00
N PRO A 23 7.72 2.82 -10.76
CA PRO A 23 6.72 3.89 -10.88
C PRO A 23 6.01 4.20 -9.55
N GLY A 24 5.23 5.28 -9.49
CA GLY A 24 4.55 5.73 -8.26
C GLY A 24 3.57 4.69 -7.72
N THR A 25 3.19 4.81 -6.44
CA THR A 25 2.45 3.75 -5.73
C THR A 25 0.95 3.99 -5.63
N VAL A 26 0.46 5.13 -6.09
CA VAL A 26 -0.98 5.37 -6.22
C VAL A 26 -1.56 4.50 -7.35
N ASP A 27 -2.82 4.09 -7.18
CA ASP A 27 -3.59 3.27 -8.12
C ASP A 27 -3.05 1.84 -8.33
N LEU A 28 -2.24 1.35 -7.39
CA LEU A 28 -1.95 -0.09 -7.31
C LEU A 28 -3.16 -0.84 -6.76
N LYS A 29 -3.50 -1.97 -7.38
CA LYS A 29 -4.61 -2.83 -6.96
C LYS A 29 -4.28 -3.57 -5.67
N THR A 30 -5.25 -3.61 -4.77
CA THR A 30 -5.12 -4.27 -3.46
C THR A 30 -6.31 -5.17 -3.15
N HIS A 31 -6.06 -6.17 -2.31
CA HIS A 31 -7.03 -6.98 -1.62
C HIS A 31 -6.91 -6.74 -0.11
N ILE A 32 -7.98 -6.26 0.51
CA ILE A 32 -8.02 -5.93 1.94
C ILE A 32 -8.58 -7.13 2.70
N HIS A 33 -7.73 -7.76 3.51
CA HIS A 33 -8.11 -8.83 4.41
C HIS A 33 -8.44 -8.24 5.76
N THR A 34 -9.72 -8.32 6.13
CA THR A 34 -10.12 -7.95 7.49
C THR A 34 -9.60 -9.00 8.48
N ARG A 35 -9.31 -8.54 9.69
CA ARG A 35 -8.71 -9.34 10.75
C ARG A 35 -9.54 -9.18 12.02
N PRO A 36 -9.33 -10.02 13.04
CA PRO A 36 -10.04 -9.89 14.31
C PRO A 36 -10.06 -8.46 14.83
N ILE A 37 -11.13 -8.09 15.51
CA ILE A 37 -11.31 -6.73 16.04
C ILE A 37 -10.10 -6.33 16.89
N GLY A 38 -9.51 -5.17 16.58
CA GLY A 38 -8.30 -4.66 17.23
C GLY A 38 -7.02 -4.90 16.43
N GLU A 39 -7.04 -5.82 15.46
CA GLU A 39 -5.93 -6.01 14.53
C GLU A 39 -6.09 -5.10 13.31
N ARG A 40 -4.97 -4.56 12.81
CA ARG A 40 -4.96 -3.78 11.58
C ARG A 40 -5.22 -4.72 10.39
N PRO A 41 -6.08 -4.34 9.42
CA PRO A 41 -6.27 -5.11 8.20
C PRO A 41 -4.94 -5.35 7.48
N LEU A 42 -4.83 -6.49 6.80
CA LEU A 42 -3.72 -6.74 5.88
C LEU A 42 -4.10 -6.17 4.50
N VAL A 43 -3.24 -5.30 3.98
CA VAL A 43 -3.32 -4.79 2.61
C VAL A 43 -2.40 -5.64 1.75
N GLU A 44 -2.95 -6.47 0.88
CA GLU A 44 -2.19 -7.29 -0.07
C GLU A 44 -2.25 -6.64 -1.46
N LEU A 45 -1.10 -6.40 -2.09
CA LEU A 45 -1.03 -5.93 -3.47
C LEU A 45 -1.21 -7.10 -4.44
N GLU A 46 -1.82 -6.85 -5.60
CA GLU A 46 -1.77 -7.83 -6.68
C GLU A 46 -0.30 -8.12 -7.08
N PRO A 47 0.04 -9.40 -7.39
CA PRO A 47 1.40 -9.81 -7.70
C PRO A 47 1.80 -9.32 -9.10
N THR A 48 2.23 -8.06 -9.16
CA THR A 48 2.72 -7.37 -10.35
C THR A 48 4.22 -7.17 -10.28
N ASP A 49 4.83 -6.71 -11.38
CA ASP A 49 6.26 -6.37 -11.42
C ASP A 49 6.58 -5.02 -10.73
N HIS A 50 5.58 -4.37 -10.12
CA HIS A 50 5.82 -3.15 -9.36
C HIS A 50 6.76 -3.45 -8.16
N PRO A 51 7.83 -2.68 -7.92
CA PRO A 51 8.82 -3.01 -6.89
C PRO A 51 8.23 -3.19 -5.48
N LEU A 52 7.26 -2.34 -5.09
CA LEU A 52 6.52 -2.50 -3.83
C LEU A 52 5.79 -3.86 -3.73
N ALA A 53 5.17 -4.34 -4.82
CA ALA A 53 4.47 -5.62 -4.83
C ALA A 53 5.46 -6.80 -4.74
N VAL A 54 6.61 -6.69 -5.44
CA VAL A 54 7.70 -7.67 -5.37
C VAL A 54 8.28 -7.76 -3.96
N GLU A 55 8.60 -6.62 -3.33
CA GLU A 55 9.14 -6.57 -1.96
C GLU A 55 8.11 -7.08 -0.93
N GLN A 56 6.82 -6.82 -1.12
CA GLN A 56 5.77 -7.36 -0.26
C GLN A 56 5.66 -8.89 -0.37
N CYS A 57 5.73 -9.43 -1.59
CA CYS A 57 5.55 -10.86 -1.86
C CYS A 57 6.78 -11.70 -1.46
N THR A 58 7.98 -11.20 -1.77
CA THR A 58 9.24 -11.93 -1.54
C THR A 58 9.89 -11.63 -0.19
N GLY A 59 9.36 -10.63 0.52
CA GLY A 59 9.90 -10.15 1.77
C GLY A 59 10.82 -8.94 1.57
N ILE A 60 10.92 -8.11 2.61
CA ILE A 60 11.67 -6.87 2.60
C ILE A 60 12.75 -6.88 3.68
N ALA A 61 13.96 -6.47 3.33
CA ALA A 61 15.07 -6.39 4.28
C ALA A 61 14.84 -5.24 5.29
N THR A 62 15.29 -5.41 6.54
CA THR A 62 15.11 -4.39 7.59
C THR A 62 15.76 -3.05 7.23
N ASP A 63 16.91 -3.06 6.54
CA ASP A 63 17.56 -1.83 6.10
C ASP A 63 16.75 -1.09 5.03
N ARG A 64 16.11 -1.83 4.12
CA ARG A 64 15.18 -1.27 3.13
C ARG A 64 13.97 -0.64 3.81
N VAL A 65 13.40 -1.28 4.84
CA VAL A 65 12.31 -0.69 5.65
C VAL A 65 12.74 0.63 6.30
N ARG A 66 13.98 0.73 6.80
CA ARG A 66 14.50 1.96 7.41
C ARG A 66 14.60 3.09 6.40
N GLU A 67 15.13 2.81 5.21
CA GLU A 67 15.20 3.78 4.10
C GLU A 67 13.82 4.34 3.74
N ILE A 68 12.82 3.46 3.60
CA ILE A 68 11.43 3.86 3.33
C ILE A 68 10.89 4.75 4.45
N ALA A 69 11.11 4.38 5.71
CA ALA A 69 10.62 5.14 6.85
C ALA A 69 11.24 6.53 6.95
N GLU A 70 12.53 6.66 6.64
CA GLU A 70 13.23 7.94 6.57
C GLU A 70 12.64 8.82 5.44
N ALA A 71 12.51 8.26 4.24
CA ALA A 71 11.95 8.99 3.09
C ALA A 71 10.51 9.47 3.34
N VAL A 72 9.64 8.64 3.91
CA VAL A 72 8.24 9.00 4.22
C VAL A 72 8.16 10.09 5.29
N ARG A 73 9.02 10.06 6.32
CA ARG A 73 9.05 11.11 7.37
C ARG A 73 9.44 12.48 6.84
N HIS A 74 10.26 12.52 5.79
CA HIS A 74 10.73 13.75 5.16
C HIS A 74 9.87 14.17 3.97
N PHE A 75 8.85 13.38 3.60
CA PHE A 75 7.94 13.68 2.52
C PHE A 75 6.88 14.69 2.95
N THR A 76 7.07 15.95 2.59
CA THR A 76 6.06 17.02 2.70
C THR A 76 5.22 17.07 1.42
N GLY A 77 4.33 16.08 1.22
CA GLY A 77 3.23 16.08 0.23
C GLY A 77 3.50 16.62 -1.19
N GLY A 78 3.61 15.73 -2.17
CA GLY A 78 3.61 16.07 -3.60
C GLY A 78 2.32 16.75 -4.05
N ALA A 79 2.49 17.78 -4.88
CA ALA A 79 1.47 18.71 -5.35
C ALA A 79 0.40 18.12 -6.28
N ALA A 80 -0.77 18.75 -6.23
CA ALA A 80 -1.82 18.92 -7.24
C ALA A 80 -2.20 17.71 -8.11
N ARG A 81 -3.46 17.27 -7.94
CA ARG A 81 -4.22 16.60 -8.99
C ARG A 81 -4.39 17.59 -10.15
N ASP A 82 -3.58 17.44 -11.19
CA ASP A 82 -3.88 18.05 -12.48
C ASP A 82 -5.00 17.25 -13.16
N GLY A 83 -6.09 17.96 -13.46
CA GLY A 83 -7.01 17.58 -14.52
C GLY A 83 -8.09 16.57 -14.15
N ASP A 84 -9.12 17.04 -13.44
CA ASP A 84 -10.48 16.64 -13.80
C ASP A 84 -10.68 17.00 -15.28
N SER A 85 -11.02 16.02 -16.11
CA SER A 85 -11.40 16.24 -17.51
C SER A 85 -12.47 15.23 -17.88
N VAL A 86 -13.71 15.67 -17.60
CA VAL A 86 -14.99 15.38 -18.27
C VAL A 86 -15.39 13.92 -18.46
#